data_AF-A0A5N5SUP6-F1
#
_entry.id   AF-A0A5N5SUP6-F1
#
_cell.length_a   1.000
_cell.length_b   1.000
_cell.length_c   1.000
_cell.angle_alpha   90.00
_cell.angle_beta   90.00
_cell.angle_gamma   90.00
#
_symmetry.space_group_name_H-M   'P 1'
#
loop_
_entity.id
_entity.type
_entity.pdbx_description
1 polymer ?
#
loop_
_entity_poly.entity_id
_entity_poly.type
_entity_poly.pdbx_seq_one_letter_code
_entity_poly.pdbx_strand_id
1 'polypeptide(L)' 'MYVEGSQYGKSIRTCCDSYQIDSLKNQLSLAESFLKRCPTCIYNFRQTFCYLTCAPYQNRFMVANETVDYS' A
#
# COMPACT_ATOMS: atom_id res chain seq x y z
N MET A 1 -8.90 4.17 -8.51
CA MET A 1 -8.84 2.72 -8.74
C MET A 1 -9.80 2.03 -7.77
N TYR A 2 -10.32 0.84 -8.10
CA TYR A 2 -11.11 0.04 -7.17
C TYR A 2 -10.48 -1.35 -7.09
N VAL A 3 -10.40 -1.91 -5.89
CA VAL A 3 -10.04 -3.31 -5.66
C VAL A 3 -11.22 -4.04 -5.06
N GLU A 4 -11.43 -5.29 -5.46
CA GLU A 4 -12.45 -6.14 -4.86
C GLU A 4 -11.93 -6.63 -3.50
N GLY A 5 -12.62 -6.24 -2.43
CA GLY A 5 -12.33 -6.68 -1.07
C GLY A 5 -13.07 -7.98 -0.73
N SER A 6 -12.39 -8.91 -0.05
CA SER A 6 -12.89 -10.25 0.29
C SER A 6 -14.02 -10.30 1.33
N GLN A 7 -14.55 -9.16 1.79
CA GLN A 7 -15.76 -9.13 2.60
C GLN A 7 -16.87 -8.38 1.87
N TYR A 8 -17.92 -9.13 1.51
CA TYR A 8 -19.20 -8.66 0.95
C TYR A 8 -19.24 -8.22 -0.53
N GLY A 9 -18.20 -8.49 -1.33
CA GLY A 9 -18.22 -8.19 -2.78
C GLY A 9 -18.31 -6.68 -3.07
N LYS A 10 -17.89 -5.85 -2.11
CA LYS A 10 -17.90 -4.40 -2.24
C LYS A 10 -16.59 -3.90 -2.83
N SER A 11 -16.68 -3.04 -3.84
CA SER A 11 -15.53 -2.34 -4.39
C SER A 11 -14.98 -1.33 -3.40
N ILE A 12 -13.68 -1.42 -3.11
CA ILE A 12 -12.97 -0.51 -2.22
C ILE A 12 -12.25 0.53 -3.08
N ARG A 13 -12.56 1.81 -2.87
CA ARG A 13 -11.87 2.92 -3.57
C ARG A 13 -10.45 3.07 -3.04
N THR A 14 -9.48 3.00 -3.94
CA THR A 14 -8.04 3.03 -3.66
C THR A 14 -7.27 3.73 -4.79
N CYS A 15 -6.03 4.11 -4.54
CA CYS A 15 -5.08 4.57 -5.58
C CYS A 15 -4.17 3.46 -6.12
N CYS A 16 -4.33 2.21 -5.64
CA CYS A 16 -3.54 1.07 -6.08
C CYS A 16 -4.40 -0.08 -6.64
N ASP A 17 -3.81 -0.98 -7.42
CA ASP A 17 -4.41 -2.25 -7.84
C ASP A 17 -3.89 -3.46 -7.06
N SER A 18 -4.41 -4.65 -7.39
CA SER A 18 -3.98 -5.91 -6.79
C SER A 18 -2.50 -6.21 -7.02
N TYR A 19 -1.94 -5.85 -8.18
CA TYR A 19 -0.53 -6.09 -8.49
C TYR A 19 0.38 -5.22 -7.59
N GLN A 20 0.00 -3.97 -7.35
CA GLN A 20 0.72 -3.08 -6.44
C GLN A 20 0.61 -3.55 -4.98
N ILE A 21 -0.51 -4.14 -4.57
CA ILE A 21 -0.68 -4.75 -3.24
C ILE A 21 0.26 -5.96 -3.06
N ASP A 22 0.30 -6.86 -4.05
CA ASP A 22 1.20 -8.02 -4.01
C ASP A 22 2.67 -7.61 -4.01
N SER A 23 3.01 -6.62 -4.83
CA SER A 23 4.35 -6.03 -4.85
C SER A 23 4.72 -5.42 -3.50
N LEU A 24 3.81 -4.67 -2.88
CA LEU A 24 4.02 -4.08 -1.56
C LEU A 24 4.22 -5.14 -0.48
N LYS A 25 3.43 -6.22 -0.50
CA LYS A 25 3.59 -7.36 0.42
C LYS A 25 4.99 -7.98 0.31
N ASN A 26 5.46 -8.19 -0.91
CA ASN A 26 6.79 -8.76 -1.15
C ASN A 26 7.90 -7.83 -0.64
N GLN A 27 7.80 -6.53 -0.89
CA GLN A 27 8.75 -5.53 -0.41
C GLN A 27 8.79 -5.43 1.13
N LEU A 28 7.66 -5.62 1.80
CA LEU A 28 7.57 -5.55 3.26
C LEU A 28 8.01 -6.84 3.99
N SER A 29 8.29 -7.93 3.26
CA SER A 29 8.63 -9.23 3.84
C SER A 29 9.86 -9.20 4.78
N LEU A 30 10.88 -8.41 4.42
CA LEU A 30 12.07 -8.23 5.24
C LEU A 30 11.72 -7.52 6.55
N ALA A 31 10.97 -6.42 6.48
CA ALA A 31 10.54 -5.67 7.65
C ALA A 31 9.66 -6.51 8.58
N GLU A 32 8.78 -7.34 8.02
CA GLU A 32 7.99 -8.31 8.78
C GLU A 32 8.87 -9.27 9.58
N SER A 33 9.97 -9.77 8.99
CA SER A 33 10.88 -10.68 9.68
C SER A 33 11.50 -10.07 10.94
N PHE A 34 11.79 -8.76 10.92
CA PHE A 34 12.33 -8.03 12.07
C PHE A 34 11.26 -7.57 13.07
N LEU A 35 10.14 -7.05 12.57
CA LEU A 35 9.14 -6.36 13.38
C LEU A 35 8.00 -7.27 13.86
N LYS A 36 7.88 -8.51 13.38
CA LYS A 36 6.80 -9.45 13.75
C LYS A 36 6.70 -9.73 15.25
N ARG A 37 7.79 -9.58 16.01
CA ARG A 37 7.80 -9.77 17.48
C ARG A 37 7.05 -8.64 18.22
N CYS A 38 6.79 -7.51 17.56
CA CYS A 38 6.03 -6.38 18.09
C CYS A 38 4.86 -6.08 17.13
N PRO A 39 3.63 -6.56 17.43
CA PRO A 39 2.48 -6.41 16.54
C PRO A 39 2.19 -4.96 16.15
N THR A 40 2.32 -4.02 17.10
CA THR A 40 2.13 -2.59 16.85
C THR A 40 3.18 -2.01 15.91
N CYS A 41 4.44 -2.46 16.04
CA CYS A 41 5.54 -1.99 15.20
C CYS A 41 5.32 -2.36 13.74
N ILE A 42 5.02 -3.65 13.47
CA ILE A 42 4.74 -4.10 12.10
C ILE A 42 3.42 -3.53 11.56
N TYR A 43 2.41 -3.34 12.41
CA TYR A 43 1.15 -2.71 12.03
C TYR A 43 1.39 -1.27 11.54
N ASN A 44 1.98 -0.41 12.36
CA ASN A 44 2.22 0.99 12.00
C ASN A 44 3.14 1.11 10.79
N PHE A 45 4.19 0.28 10.73
CA PHE A 45 5.10 0.24 9.57
C PHE A 45 4.34 -0.08 8.29
N ARG A 46 3.54 -1.15 8.27
CA ARG A 46 2.68 -1.50 7.13
C ARG A 46 1.71 -0.39 6.78
N GLN A 47 1.04 0.21 7.76
CA GLN A 47 0.07 1.28 7.52
C GLN A 47 0.68 2.46 6.77
N THR A 48 1.90 2.89 7.13
CA THR A 48 2.59 3.95 6.40
C THR A 48 2.69 3.65 4.91
N PHE A 49 3.20 2.47 4.54
CA PHE A 49 3.32 2.10 3.13
C PHE A 49 1.97 1.85 2.44
N CYS A 50 0.97 1.35 3.17
CA CYS A 50 -0.39 1.26 2.64
C CYS A 50 -0.98 2.64 2.32
N TYR A 51 -0.77 3.65 3.16
CA TYR A 51 -1.22 5.01 2.85
C TYR A 51 -0.48 5.59 1.65
N LEU A 52 0.85 5.46 1.62
CA LEU A 52 1.65 5.95 0.50
C LEU A 52 1.24 5.30 -0.82
N THR A 53 0.91 4.01 -0.85
CA THR A 53 0.58 3.32 -2.11
C THR A 53 -0.91 3.38 -2.47
N CYS A 54 -1.80 3.25 -1.50
CA CYS A 54 -3.20 2.91 -1.75
C CYS A 54 -4.23 3.94 -1.27
N ALA A 55 -3.85 4.96 -0.49
CA ALA A 55 -4.84 5.90 0.05
C ALA A 55 -5.63 6.61 -1.07
N PRO A 56 -6.97 6.63 -1.04
CA PRO A 56 -7.77 7.28 -2.08
C PRO A 56 -7.65 8.82 -2.08
N TYR A 57 -6.93 9.38 -1.10
CA TYR A 57 -6.63 10.80 -0.93
C TYR A 57 -5.11 11.08 -0.92
N GLN A 58 -4.33 10.24 -1.59
CA GLN A 58 -2.88 10.35 -1.74
C GLN A 58 -2.40 11.76 -2.10
N ASN A 59 -3.17 12.46 -2.94
CA ASN A 59 -2.93 13.83 -3.38
C ASN A 59 -2.91 14.88 -2.25
N ARG A 60 -3.39 14.56 -1.04
CA ARG A 60 -3.36 15.46 0.11
C ARG A 60 -2.01 15.49 0.81
N PHE A 61 -1.16 14.49 0.58
CA PHE A 61 0.09 14.32 1.33
C PHE A 61 1.28 13.88 0.47
N MET A 62 1.10 13.66 -0.83
CA MET A 62 2.19 13.36 -1.77
C MET A 62 2.09 14.16 -3.07
N VAL A 63 3.26 14.48 -3.61
CA VAL A 63 3.46 15.12 -4.90
C VAL A 63 4.59 14.39 -5.62
N ALA A 64 4.40 14.06 -6.90
CA ALA A 64 5.46 13.49 -7.73
C ALA A 64 6.40 14.63 -8.16
N ASN A 65 7.67 14.53 -7.80
CA ASN A 65 8.67 15.54 -8.16
C ASN A 65 9.32 15.26 -9.52
N GLU A 66 9.43 13.98 -9.89
CA GLU A 66 10.08 13.53 -11.12
C GLU A 66 9.29 12.38 -11.73
N THR A 67 9.22 12.35 -13.06
CA THR A 67 8.60 11.27 -13.85
C THR A 67 9.52 10.92 -15.01
N VAL A 68 9.59 9.64 -15.34
CA VAL A 68 10.32 9.15 -16.51
C VAL A 68 9.30 8.53 -17.46
N ASP A 69 9.31 8.95 -18.72
CA ASP A 69 8.49 8.35 -19.75
C ASP A 69 9.05 6.96 -20.11
N TYR A 70 8.20 5.95 -20.04
CA TYR A 70 8.51 4.63 -20.56
C TYR A 70 8.21 4.64 -22.07
N SER A 71 9.25 4.84 -22.88
CA SER A 71 9.24 4.67 -24.34
C SER A 71 9.28 3.20 -24.74
#